data_AF-A0A7C7HT44-F1
#
_entry.id   AF-A0A7C7HT44-F1
#
_cell.length_a   1.000
_cell.length_b   1.000
_cell.length_c   1.000
_cell.angle_alpha   90.00
_cell.angle_beta   90.00
_cell.angle_gamma   90.00
#
_symmetry.space_group_name_H-M   'P 1'
#
loop_
_entity.id
_entity.type
_entity.pdbx_description
1 polymer ?
#
loop_
_entity_poly.entity_id
_entity_poly.type
_entity_poly.pdbx_seq_one_letter_code
_entity_poly.pdbx_strand_id
1 'polypeptide(L)'
;MWPTHGIMEGLIQMIPGWENKVAGLQFGLLVAIAVIVGLGLVARQLVIKILPKIMKSFGDEKDGISSFEMNSQIPLGAAAAGFIWWNLLGELYALPSMLPNESLEFWTLAIAQATFLVGGLLGAMRLVEIVEIGARWADDDGELDAGQQTILHAVQSILRVVIFIVGVVLIADVFGFNIGAILTGLGIGGLAFAFAAKDTISNIFGAITLLLDRPFSIGDWIKVGGAEGEVIGIGMRNTLLRTSADTVLTLPNGSLVNKDIENFGKRRWRRYQPLLSLDLATGPEVLEKFCRGVEEIIFNHPKTTKESSSYAKVSAIAKDSLEVSCNVYWDVSGSMEEKESRESLLLDISSLAKELKVDFYEPRLRASRS
;
A
#
# COMPACT_ATOMS: atom_id res chain seq x y z
N MET A 1 5.26 -26.88 -34.54
CA MET A 1 4.69 -27.24 -35.86
C MET A 1 3.77 -28.43 -35.65
N TRP A 2 2.46 -28.21 -35.72
CA TRP A 2 1.47 -29.29 -35.77
C TRP A 2 1.48 -29.93 -37.18
N PRO A 3 1.07 -31.19 -37.36
CA PRO A 3 1.10 -31.89 -38.66
C PRO A 3 -0.13 -31.50 -39.50
N THR A 4 -0.24 -30.22 -39.86
CA THR A 4 -1.42 -29.65 -40.56
C THR A 4 -1.20 -29.41 -42.05
N HIS A 5 0.05 -29.41 -42.53
CA HIS A 5 0.35 -29.23 -43.96
C HIS A 5 -0.34 -30.27 -44.86
N GLY A 6 -0.41 -31.53 -44.42
CA GLY A 6 -1.10 -32.59 -45.16
C GLY A 6 -2.63 -32.43 -45.22
N ILE A 7 -3.23 -31.72 -44.25
CA ILE A 7 -4.68 -31.45 -44.23
C ILE A 7 -5.02 -30.37 -45.28
N MET A 8 -4.18 -29.34 -45.38
CA MET A 8 -4.37 -28.25 -46.34
C MET A 8 -4.11 -28.70 -47.78
N GLU A 9 -3.11 -29.55 -48.03
CA GLU A 9 -2.89 -30.16 -49.36
C GLU A 9 -4.04 -31.09 -49.77
N GLY A 10 -4.61 -31.86 -48.83
CA GLY A 10 -5.80 -32.68 -49.08
C GLY A 10 -7.04 -31.85 -49.44
N LEU A 11 -7.21 -30.68 -48.83
CA LEU A 11 -8.29 -29.75 -49.14
C LEU A 11 -8.22 -29.21 -50.57
N ILE A 12 -7.02 -28.94 -51.09
CA ILE A 12 -6.81 -28.48 -52.48
C ILE A 12 -7.30 -29.55 -53.48
N GLN A 13 -6.96 -30.82 -53.22
CA GLN A 13 -7.34 -31.93 -54.10
C GLN A 13 -8.85 -32.20 -54.09
N MET A 14 -9.54 -31.85 -53.00
CA MET A 14 -10.99 -32.04 -52.85
C MET A 14 -11.83 -30.94 -53.52
N ILE A 15 -11.25 -29.77 -53.84
CA ILE A 15 -11.99 -28.64 -54.42
C ILE A 15 -11.80 -28.62 -55.95
N PRO A 16 -12.81 -29.06 -56.73
CA PRO A 16 -12.71 -29.05 -58.19
C PRO A 16 -12.62 -27.62 -58.72
N GLY A 17 -11.66 -27.37 -59.62
CA GLY A 17 -11.46 -26.06 -60.23
C GLY A 17 -10.72 -25.05 -59.35
N TRP A 18 -9.80 -25.50 -58.47
CA TRP A 18 -8.98 -24.67 -57.59
C TRP A 18 -8.37 -23.43 -58.29
N GLU A 19 -7.81 -23.62 -59.48
CA GLU A 19 -7.13 -22.57 -60.27
C GLU A 19 -8.09 -21.62 -61.01
N ASN A 20 -9.39 -21.92 -61.07
CA ASN A 20 -10.35 -21.09 -61.80
C ASN A 20 -10.41 -19.70 -61.16
N LYS A 21 -10.39 -18.64 -61.98
CA LYS A 21 -10.46 -17.27 -61.47
C LYS A 21 -11.89 -16.76 -61.46
N VAL A 22 -12.36 -16.29 -60.31
CA VAL A 22 -13.64 -15.60 -60.13
C VAL A 22 -13.33 -14.21 -59.57
N ALA A 23 -13.74 -13.15 -60.27
CA ALA A 23 -13.46 -11.76 -59.89
C ALA A 23 -11.97 -11.44 -59.62
N GLY A 24 -11.05 -12.13 -60.32
CA GLY A 24 -9.60 -11.96 -60.16
C GLY A 24 -8.96 -12.78 -59.02
N LEU A 25 -9.76 -13.49 -58.21
CA LEU A 25 -9.30 -14.37 -57.13
C LEU A 25 -9.43 -15.85 -57.53
N GLN A 26 -8.60 -16.72 -56.97
CA GLN A 26 -8.74 -18.18 -57.15
C GLN A 26 -10.05 -18.65 -56.50
N PHE A 27 -10.82 -19.46 -57.23
CA PHE A 27 -12.07 -20.05 -56.74
C PHE A 27 -11.81 -20.95 -55.54
N GLY A 28 -10.72 -21.73 -55.58
CA GLY A 28 -10.29 -22.56 -54.46
C GLY A 28 -10.04 -21.78 -53.17
N LEU A 29 -9.46 -20.58 -53.29
CA LEU A 29 -9.20 -19.67 -52.17
C LEU A 29 -10.51 -19.20 -51.52
N LEU A 30 -11.51 -18.79 -52.31
CA LEU A 30 -12.80 -18.35 -51.78
C LEU A 30 -13.54 -19.49 -51.05
N VAL A 31 -13.50 -20.70 -51.60
CA VAL A 31 -14.09 -21.90 -50.98
C VAL A 31 -13.36 -22.25 -49.68
N ALA A 32 -12.03 -22.24 -49.68
CA ALA A 32 -11.22 -22.52 -48.49
C ALA A 32 -11.47 -21.50 -47.37
N ILE A 33 -11.53 -20.20 -47.69
CA ILE A 33 -11.88 -19.14 -46.72
C ILE A 33 -13.28 -19.39 -46.14
N ALA A 34 -14.27 -19.74 -46.97
CA ALA A 34 -15.62 -20.04 -46.50
C ALA A 34 -15.67 -21.24 -45.54
N VAL A 35 -14.90 -22.30 -45.84
CA VAL A 35 -14.77 -23.47 -44.96
C VAL A 35 -14.10 -23.08 -43.63
N ILE A 36 -13.01 -22.31 -43.67
CA ILE A 36 -12.30 -21.83 -42.46
C ILE A 36 -13.22 -20.95 -41.61
N VAL A 37 -13.99 -20.06 -42.24
CA VAL A 37 -15.02 -19.24 -41.56
C VAL A 37 -16.01 -20.15 -40.83
N GLY A 38 -16.55 -21.16 -41.52
CA GLY A 38 -17.45 -22.16 -40.94
C GLY A 38 -16.84 -22.91 -39.75
N LEU A 39 -15.59 -23.37 -39.86
CA LEU A 39 -14.88 -24.06 -38.78
C LEU A 39 -14.71 -23.18 -37.54
N GLY A 40 -14.37 -21.90 -37.71
CA GLY A 40 -14.29 -20.97 -36.57
C GLY A 40 -15.66 -20.69 -35.93
N LEU A 41 -16.75 -20.62 -36.71
CA LEU A 41 -18.11 -20.50 -36.16
C LEU A 41 -18.52 -21.74 -35.36
N VAL A 42 -18.14 -22.94 -35.82
CA VAL A 42 -18.33 -24.18 -35.08
C VAL A 42 -17.53 -24.15 -33.77
N ALA A 43 -16.26 -23.75 -33.81
CA ALA A 43 -15.43 -23.60 -32.62
C ALA A 43 -16.04 -22.61 -31.61
N ARG A 44 -16.54 -21.45 -32.08
CA ARG A 44 -17.28 -20.49 -31.25
C ARG A 44 -18.50 -21.13 -30.59
N GLN A 45 -19.31 -21.86 -31.34
CA GLN A 45 -20.52 -22.50 -30.81
C GLN A 45 -20.19 -23.61 -29.81
N LEU A 46 -19.10 -24.36 -30.04
CA LEU A 46 -18.61 -25.37 -29.11
C LEU A 46 -18.21 -24.73 -27.77
N VAL A 47 -17.42 -23.64 -27.79
CA VAL A 47 -17.05 -22.92 -26.56
C VAL A 47 -18.28 -22.41 -25.82
N ILE A 48 -19.24 -21.78 -26.51
CA ILE A 48 -20.47 -21.27 -25.89
C ILE A 48 -21.29 -22.42 -25.26
N LYS A 49 -21.29 -23.62 -25.84
CA LYS A 49 -22.05 -24.76 -25.29
C LYS A 49 -21.31 -25.53 -24.19
N ILE A 50 -19.98 -25.58 -24.24
CA ILE A 50 -19.15 -26.40 -23.35
C ILE A 50 -18.73 -25.62 -22.11
N LEU A 51 -18.37 -24.35 -22.26
CA LEU A 51 -17.87 -23.52 -21.16
C LEU A 51 -18.84 -23.50 -19.96
N PRO A 52 -20.16 -23.28 -20.16
CA PRO A 52 -21.17 -23.43 -19.11
C PRO A 52 -21.10 -24.75 -18.34
N LYS A 53 -20.99 -25.87 -19.07
CA LYS A 53 -20.97 -27.21 -18.47
C LYS A 53 -19.73 -27.46 -17.62
N ILE A 54 -18.58 -26.96 -18.08
CA ILE A 54 -17.33 -27.05 -17.32
C ILE A 54 -17.45 -26.20 -16.04
N MET A 55 -17.94 -24.97 -16.16
CA MET A 55 -18.04 -24.05 -15.03
C MET A 55 -19.02 -24.53 -13.96
N LYS A 56 -20.14 -25.15 -14.33
CA LYS A 56 -21.05 -25.81 -13.39
C LYS A 56 -20.42 -26.95 -12.59
N SER A 57 -19.29 -27.52 -13.04
CA SER A 57 -18.54 -28.52 -12.27
C SER A 57 -17.69 -27.92 -11.14
N PHE A 58 -17.51 -26.60 -11.11
CA PHE A 58 -16.63 -25.90 -10.16
C PHE A 58 -17.38 -25.11 -9.08
N GLY A 59 -18.70 -24.95 -9.14
CA GLY A 59 -19.47 -24.22 -8.12
C GLY A 59 -20.99 -24.36 -8.25
N ASP A 60 -21.69 -24.22 -7.13
CA ASP A 60 -23.15 -24.29 -7.05
C ASP A 60 -23.81 -23.03 -7.63
N GLU A 61 -25.05 -23.17 -8.13
CA GLU A 61 -25.78 -22.18 -8.95
C GLU A 61 -26.07 -20.83 -8.24
N LYS A 62 -25.79 -20.73 -6.93
CA LYS A 62 -26.07 -19.57 -6.07
C LYS A 62 -24.94 -18.54 -5.97
N ASP A 63 -23.74 -18.87 -6.41
CA ASP A 63 -22.60 -17.97 -6.31
C ASP A 63 -22.41 -17.19 -7.61
N GLY A 64 -21.84 -15.98 -7.56
CA GLY A 64 -21.65 -15.07 -8.71
C GLY A 64 -20.90 -15.68 -9.92
N ILE A 65 -20.44 -16.92 -9.84
CA ILE A 65 -19.92 -17.78 -10.91
C ILE A 65 -20.91 -17.89 -12.07
N SER A 66 -22.23 -17.98 -11.83
CA SER A 66 -23.24 -18.06 -12.90
C SER A 66 -23.31 -16.78 -13.76
N SER A 67 -23.09 -15.62 -13.14
CA SER A 67 -23.03 -14.33 -13.84
C SER A 67 -21.77 -14.20 -14.71
N PHE A 68 -20.61 -14.63 -14.19
CA PHE A 68 -19.36 -14.66 -14.95
C PHE A 68 -19.42 -15.69 -16.09
N GLU A 69 -20.01 -16.86 -15.85
CA GLU A 69 -20.27 -17.89 -16.87
C GLU A 69 -21.09 -17.34 -18.02
N MET A 70 -22.23 -16.71 -17.71
CA MET A 70 -23.13 -16.17 -18.72
C MET A 70 -22.47 -15.08 -19.57
N ASN A 71 -21.64 -14.26 -18.95
CA ASN A 71 -21.02 -13.09 -19.56
C ASN A 71 -19.68 -13.35 -20.29
N SER A 72 -18.98 -14.45 -19.99
CA SER A 72 -17.65 -14.78 -20.54
C SER A 72 -17.68 -15.70 -21.78
N GLN A 73 -18.72 -16.50 -21.94
CA GLN A 73 -18.87 -17.46 -23.05
C GLN A 73 -18.87 -16.81 -24.45
N ILE A 74 -19.45 -15.62 -24.61
CA ILE A 74 -19.47 -14.91 -25.90
C ILE A 74 -18.07 -14.40 -26.29
N PRO A 75 -17.36 -13.63 -25.43
CA PRO A 75 -15.97 -13.23 -25.70
C PRO A 75 -15.02 -14.38 -25.97
N LEU A 76 -15.06 -15.42 -25.13
CA LEU A 76 -14.19 -16.60 -25.27
C LEU A 76 -14.51 -17.39 -26.55
N GLY A 77 -15.80 -17.48 -26.93
CA GLY A 77 -16.19 -18.05 -28.20
C GLY A 77 -15.69 -17.25 -29.40
N ALA A 78 -15.72 -15.91 -29.34
CA ALA A 78 -15.15 -15.05 -30.38
C ALA A 78 -13.62 -15.21 -30.47
N ALA A 79 -12.93 -15.32 -29.34
CA ALA A 79 -11.50 -15.61 -29.30
C ALA A 79 -11.20 -16.95 -29.97
N ALA A 80 -11.93 -18.01 -29.64
CA ALA A 80 -11.75 -19.33 -30.25
C ALA A 80 -11.95 -19.31 -31.77
N ALA A 81 -12.97 -18.61 -32.28
CA ALA A 81 -13.15 -18.43 -33.71
C ALA A 81 -11.97 -17.70 -34.36
N GLY A 82 -11.56 -16.56 -33.79
CA GLY A 82 -10.43 -15.79 -34.29
C GLY A 82 -9.12 -16.58 -34.30
N PHE A 83 -8.89 -17.40 -33.26
CA PHE A 83 -7.71 -18.27 -33.18
C PHE A 83 -7.69 -19.30 -34.32
N ILE A 84 -8.82 -19.97 -34.57
CA ILE A 84 -8.96 -20.94 -35.67
C ILE A 84 -8.76 -20.24 -37.02
N TRP A 85 -9.38 -19.08 -37.23
CA TRP A 85 -9.21 -18.32 -38.47
C TRP A 85 -7.76 -17.90 -38.67
N TRP A 86 -7.10 -17.35 -37.65
CA TRP A 86 -5.74 -16.85 -37.76
C TRP A 86 -4.75 -17.97 -38.10
N ASN A 87 -4.83 -19.11 -37.41
CA ASN A 87 -3.94 -20.24 -37.68
C ASN A 87 -4.21 -20.88 -39.05
N LEU A 88 -5.48 -21.18 -39.38
CA LEU A 88 -5.81 -21.85 -40.64
C LEU A 88 -5.61 -20.95 -41.87
N LEU A 89 -5.88 -19.65 -41.76
CA LEU A 89 -5.56 -18.71 -42.84
C LEU A 89 -4.05 -18.56 -43.01
N GLY A 90 -3.28 -18.52 -41.91
CA GLY A 90 -1.81 -18.47 -41.98
C GLY A 90 -1.24 -19.68 -42.72
N GLU A 91 -1.77 -20.87 -42.44
CA GLU A 91 -1.40 -22.09 -43.17
C GLU A 91 -1.87 -22.08 -44.63
N LEU A 92 -3.07 -21.55 -44.91
CA LEU A 92 -3.60 -21.44 -46.27
C LEU A 92 -2.69 -20.55 -47.13
N TYR A 93 -2.33 -19.35 -46.65
CA TYR A 93 -1.48 -18.41 -47.37
C TYR A 93 -0.03 -18.87 -47.51
N ALA A 94 0.45 -19.76 -46.65
CA ALA A 94 1.79 -20.35 -46.77
C ALA A 94 1.91 -21.41 -47.89
N LEU A 95 0.81 -21.79 -48.57
CA LEU A 95 0.83 -22.80 -49.62
C LEU A 95 1.51 -22.30 -50.92
N PRO A 96 2.43 -23.08 -51.53
CA PRO A 96 3.12 -22.68 -52.76
C PRO A 96 2.23 -22.49 -54.00
N SER A 97 1.02 -23.05 -54.01
CA SER A 97 0.05 -23.00 -55.13
C SER A 97 -0.85 -21.75 -55.12
N MET A 98 -0.69 -20.88 -54.12
CA MET A 98 -1.47 -19.66 -53.97
C MET A 98 -0.96 -18.56 -54.90
N LEU A 99 -1.89 -17.86 -55.58
CA LEU A 99 -1.55 -16.63 -56.26
C LEU A 99 -1.34 -15.52 -55.22
N PRO A 100 -0.16 -14.87 -55.17
CA PRO A 100 0.12 -13.87 -54.15
C PRO A 100 -0.79 -12.65 -54.34
N ASN A 101 -1.58 -12.36 -53.31
CA ASN A 101 -2.34 -11.11 -53.18
C ASN A 101 -2.08 -10.54 -51.79
N GLU A 102 -1.01 -9.75 -51.68
CA GLU A 102 -0.49 -9.20 -50.42
C GLU A 102 -1.55 -8.44 -49.62
N SER A 103 -2.44 -7.71 -50.31
CA SER A 103 -3.51 -6.95 -49.66
C SER A 103 -4.56 -7.87 -49.03
N LEU A 104 -5.01 -8.90 -49.74
CA LEU A 104 -6.02 -9.83 -49.25
C LEU A 104 -5.46 -10.67 -48.10
N GLU A 105 -4.22 -11.14 -48.23
CA GLU A 105 -3.51 -11.86 -47.17
C GLU A 105 -3.42 -11.01 -45.90
N PHE A 106 -2.90 -9.77 -46.01
CA PHE A 106 -2.79 -8.86 -44.88
C PHE A 106 -4.13 -8.63 -44.18
N TRP A 107 -5.17 -8.22 -44.90
CA TRP A 107 -6.45 -7.86 -44.28
C TRP A 107 -7.16 -9.07 -43.65
N THR A 108 -7.13 -10.24 -44.30
CA THR A 108 -7.80 -11.43 -43.76
C THR A 108 -7.08 -11.98 -42.52
N LEU A 109 -5.75 -11.98 -42.51
CA LEU A 109 -4.95 -12.36 -41.34
C LEU A 109 -5.10 -11.33 -40.21
N ALA A 110 -5.03 -10.03 -40.53
CA ALA A 110 -5.19 -8.96 -39.55
C ALA A 110 -6.58 -8.99 -38.89
N ILE A 111 -7.66 -9.18 -39.66
CA ILE A 111 -9.01 -9.29 -39.10
C ILE A 111 -9.17 -10.55 -38.25
N ALA A 112 -8.60 -11.68 -38.67
CA ALA A 112 -8.65 -12.92 -37.89
C ALA A 112 -7.91 -12.79 -36.55
N GLN A 113 -6.68 -12.26 -36.59
CA GLN A 113 -5.87 -12.02 -35.40
C GLN A 113 -6.49 -10.94 -34.50
N ALA A 114 -7.02 -9.85 -35.06
CA ALA A 114 -7.74 -8.82 -34.31
C ALA A 114 -9.00 -9.40 -33.64
N THR A 115 -9.74 -10.29 -34.31
CA THR A 115 -10.89 -10.97 -33.70
C THR A 115 -10.48 -11.84 -32.52
N PHE A 116 -9.38 -12.58 -32.64
CA PHE A 116 -8.79 -13.34 -31.54
C PHE A 116 -8.44 -12.44 -30.36
N LEU A 117 -7.72 -11.35 -30.62
CA LEU A 117 -7.26 -10.42 -29.58
C LEU A 117 -8.42 -9.65 -28.94
N VAL A 118 -9.42 -9.20 -29.70
CA VAL A 118 -10.61 -8.53 -29.16
C VAL A 118 -11.44 -9.49 -28.31
N GLY A 119 -11.64 -10.73 -28.78
CA GLY A 119 -12.32 -11.77 -27.99
C GLY A 119 -11.56 -12.09 -26.70
N GLY A 120 -10.24 -12.22 -26.79
CA GLY A 120 -9.35 -12.46 -25.64
C GLY A 120 -9.35 -11.29 -24.67
N LEU A 121 -9.29 -10.05 -25.16
CA LEU A 121 -9.38 -8.82 -24.38
C LEU A 121 -10.70 -8.72 -23.62
N LEU A 122 -11.83 -8.91 -24.31
CA LEU A 122 -13.15 -8.91 -23.67
C LEU A 122 -13.28 -10.08 -22.68
N GLY A 123 -12.71 -11.24 -22.98
CA GLY A 123 -12.65 -12.38 -22.07
C GLY A 123 -11.83 -12.07 -20.81
N ALA A 124 -10.67 -11.44 -20.96
CA ALA A 124 -9.81 -11.02 -19.86
C ALA A 124 -10.49 -9.96 -18.97
N MET A 125 -11.24 -9.02 -19.56
CA MET A 125 -12.06 -8.08 -18.78
C MET A 125 -13.09 -8.78 -17.90
N ARG A 126 -13.62 -9.94 -18.32
CA ARG A 126 -14.52 -10.73 -17.49
C ARG A 126 -13.81 -11.42 -16.34
N LEU A 127 -12.54 -11.79 -16.48
CA LEU A 127 -11.77 -12.36 -15.36
C LEU A 127 -11.68 -11.41 -14.15
N VAL A 128 -11.85 -10.11 -14.37
CA VAL A 128 -11.92 -9.12 -13.29
C VAL A 128 -13.15 -9.35 -12.38
N GLU A 129 -14.24 -9.91 -12.90
CA GLU A 129 -15.44 -10.27 -12.12
C GLU A 129 -15.13 -11.39 -11.10
N ILE A 130 -14.11 -12.22 -11.34
CA ILE A 130 -13.66 -13.25 -10.39
C ILE A 130 -13.16 -12.62 -9.09
N VAL A 131 -12.60 -11.42 -9.14
CA VAL A 131 -12.17 -10.70 -7.92
C VAL A 131 -13.38 -10.44 -7.01
N GLU A 132 -14.55 -10.14 -7.58
CA GLU A 132 -15.78 -9.97 -6.81
C GLU A 132 -16.26 -11.27 -6.17
N ILE A 133 -16.18 -12.36 -6.94
CA ILE A 133 -16.60 -13.69 -6.49
C ILE A 133 -15.69 -14.14 -5.35
N GLY A 134 -14.36 -14.01 -5.52
CA GLY A 134 -13.38 -14.38 -4.50
C GLY A 134 -13.49 -13.53 -3.23
N ALA A 135 -13.76 -12.22 -3.37
CA ALA A 135 -13.99 -11.36 -2.21
C ALA A 135 -15.22 -11.78 -1.40
N ARG A 136 -16.33 -12.11 -2.08
CA ARG A 136 -17.54 -12.63 -1.43
C ARG A 136 -17.35 -13.99 -0.77
N TRP A 137 -16.48 -14.84 -1.33
CA TRP A 137 -16.16 -16.16 -0.75
C TRP A 137 -15.30 -16.08 0.50
N ALA A 138 -14.48 -15.03 0.63
CA ALA A 138 -13.63 -14.82 1.79
C ALA A 138 -14.36 -14.16 2.97
N ASP A 139 -15.60 -13.69 2.75
CA ASP A 139 -16.41 -12.99 3.74
C ASP A 139 -17.41 -13.98 4.37
N ASP A 140 -17.32 -14.16 5.69
CA ASP A 140 -18.06 -15.21 6.42
C ASP A 140 -19.58 -14.92 6.52
N ASP A 141 -20.00 -13.66 6.33
CA ASP A 141 -21.42 -13.24 6.35
C ASP A 141 -22.03 -13.08 4.94
N GLY A 142 -21.20 -13.12 3.89
CA GLY A 142 -21.61 -12.94 2.50
C GLY A 142 -22.04 -11.52 2.12
N GLU A 143 -21.90 -10.52 3.00
CA GLU A 143 -22.30 -9.14 2.77
C GLU A 143 -21.13 -8.16 2.94
N LEU A 144 -20.51 -7.80 1.82
CA LEU A 144 -19.46 -6.78 1.79
C LEU A 144 -20.00 -5.44 2.30
N ASP A 145 -19.31 -4.83 3.26
CA ASP A 145 -19.64 -3.49 3.73
C ASP A 145 -19.45 -2.43 2.62
N ALA A 146 -20.07 -1.26 2.77
CA ALA A 146 -20.01 -0.21 1.75
C ALA A 146 -18.56 0.27 1.43
N GLY A 147 -17.65 0.18 2.39
CA GLY A 147 -16.23 0.50 2.22
C GLY A 147 -15.49 -0.57 1.41
N GLN A 148 -15.69 -1.85 1.74
CA GLN A 148 -15.15 -2.99 1.02
C GLN A 148 -15.63 -3.03 -0.42
N GLN A 149 -16.94 -2.80 -0.67
CA GLN A 149 -17.49 -2.69 -2.03
C GLN A 149 -16.83 -1.56 -2.82
N THR A 150 -16.60 -0.41 -2.18
CA THR A 150 -15.94 0.73 -2.83
C THR A 150 -14.50 0.40 -3.22
N ILE A 151 -13.73 -0.24 -2.32
CA ILE A 151 -12.36 -0.68 -2.60
C ILE A 151 -12.35 -1.71 -3.74
N LEU A 152 -13.27 -2.68 -3.70
CA LEU A 152 -13.40 -3.73 -4.71
C LEU A 152 -13.68 -3.14 -6.09
N HIS A 153 -14.65 -2.23 -6.19
CA HIS A 153 -14.95 -1.53 -7.45
C HIS A 153 -13.77 -0.69 -7.95
N ALA A 154 -13.01 -0.06 -7.06
CA ALA A 154 -11.82 0.70 -7.44
C ALA A 154 -10.73 -0.23 -8.01
N VAL A 155 -10.46 -1.36 -7.36
CA VAL A 155 -9.49 -2.37 -7.82
C VAL A 155 -9.91 -2.94 -9.18
N GLN A 156 -11.18 -3.31 -9.34
CA GLN A 156 -11.71 -3.81 -10.61
C GLN A 156 -11.59 -2.76 -11.73
N SER A 157 -11.87 -1.49 -11.43
CA SER A 157 -11.75 -0.40 -12.40
C SER A 157 -10.31 -0.24 -12.88
N ILE A 158 -9.34 -0.27 -11.96
CA ILE A 158 -7.91 -0.21 -12.28
C ILE A 158 -7.50 -1.41 -13.15
N LEU A 159 -7.87 -2.63 -12.77
CA LEU A 159 -7.58 -3.84 -13.55
C LEU A 159 -8.15 -3.76 -14.96
N ARG A 160 -9.40 -3.32 -15.12
CA ARG A 160 -10.04 -3.14 -16.44
C ARG A 160 -9.29 -2.13 -17.29
N VAL A 161 -8.85 -1.01 -16.72
CA VAL A 161 -8.04 -0.01 -17.45
C VAL A 161 -6.71 -0.59 -17.90
N VAL A 162 -6.00 -1.32 -17.04
CA VAL A 162 -4.72 -1.95 -17.39
C VAL A 162 -4.91 -2.99 -18.51
N ILE A 163 -5.89 -3.88 -18.37
CA ILE A 163 -6.21 -4.90 -19.39
C ILE A 163 -6.60 -4.23 -20.71
N PHE A 164 -7.38 -3.15 -20.66
CA PHE A 164 -7.77 -2.38 -21.85
C PHE A 164 -6.55 -1.79 -22.56
N ILE A 165 -5.64 -1.13 -21.83
CA ILE A 165 -4.42 -0.54 -22.42
C ILE A 165 -3.59 -1.64 -23.09
N VAL A 166 -3.35 -2.76 -22.40
CA VAL A 166 -2.58 -3.89 -22.95
C VAL A 166 -3.26 -4.44 -24.21
N GLY A 167 -4.57 -4.65 -24.17
CA GLY A 167 -5.33 -5.16 -25.31
C GLY A 167 -5.28 -4.23 -26.52
N VAL A 168 -5.42 -2.92 -26.32
CA VAL A 168 -5.32 -1.92 -27.40
C VAL A 168 -3.93 -1.93 -28.02
N VAL A 169 -2.86 -2.04 -27.22
CA VAL A 169 -1.48 -2.14 -27.72
C VAL A 169 -1.29 -3.39 -28.59
N LEU A 170 -1.77 -4.54 -28.13
CA LEU A 170 -1.67 -5.80 -28.89
C LEU A 170 -2.46 -5.74 -30.19
N ILE A 171 -3.66 -5.14 -30.19
CA ILE A 171 -4.46 -4.99 -31.41
C ILE A 171 -3.79 -4.00 -32.37
N ALA A 172 -3.20 -2.92 -31.88
CA ALA A 172 -2.48 -1.96 -32.70
C ALA A 172 -1.28 -2.60 -33.44
N ASP A 173 -0.57 -3.52 -32.80
CA ASP A 173 0.52 -4.27 -33.44
C ASP A 173 0.07 -5.00 -34.71
N VAL A 174 -1.10 -5.62 -34.66
CA VAL A 174 -1.68 -6.36 -35.81
C VAL A 174 -1.88 -5.47 -37.03
N PHE A 175 -2.19 -4.19 -36.83
CA PHE A 175 -2.37 -3.23 -37.91
C PHE A 175 -1.07 -2.52 -38.34
N GLY A 176 0.09 -2.97 -37.83
CA GLY A 176 1.40 -2.43 -38.18
C GLY A 176 1.74 -1.11 -37.48
N PHE A 177 1.05 -0.76 -36.39
CA PHE A 177 1.45 0.37 -35.57
C PHE A 177 2.77 0.08 -34.85
N ASN A 178 3.62 1.09 -34.71
CA ASN A 178 4.90 0.94 -34.01
C ASN A 178 4.67 0.76 -32.50
N ILE A 179 4.64 -0.49 -32.03
CA ILE A 179 4.53 -0.79 -30.58
C ILE A 179 5.64 -0.12 -29.79
N GLY A 180 6.85 -0.03 -30.31
CA GLY A 180 7.97 0.62 -29.63
C GLY A 180 7.66 2.08 -29.26
N ALA A 181 7.03 2.82 -30.16
CA ALA A 181 6.60 4.19 -29.90
C ALA A 181 5.49 4.25 -28.84
N ILE A 182 4.50 3.36 -28.92
CA ILE A 182 3.39 3.30 -27.95
C ILE A 182 3.90 2.91 -26.56
N LEU A 183 4.74 1.88 -26.46
CA LEU A 183 5.34 1.44 -25.21
C LEU A 183 6.25 2.51 -24.61
N THR A 184 6.99 3.25 -25.44
CA THR A 184 7.79 4.39 -24.97
C THR A 184 6.90 5.48 -24.39
N GLY A 185 5.81 5.83 -25.07
CA GLY A 185 4.83 6.80 -24.58
C GLY A 185 4.15 6.36 -23.29
N LEU A 186 3.70 5.11 -23.21
CA LEU A 186 3.12 4.51 -22.01
C LEU A 186 4.13 4.41 -20.87
N GLY A 187 5.41 4.13 -21.16
CA GLY A 187 6.48 4.12 -20.17
C GLY A 187 6.70 5.48 -19.53
N ILE A 188 6.80 6.54 -20.34
CA ILE A 188 6.93 7.92 -19.84
C ILE A 188 5.66 8.36 -19.09
N GLY A 189 4.48 8.08 -19.64
CA GLY A 189 3.20 8.38 -19.00
C GLY A 189 3.01 7.63 -17.67
N GLY A 190 3.42 6.36 -17.63
CA GLY A 190 3.40 5.52 -16.43
C GLY A 190 4.35 6.01 -15.35
N LEU A 191 5.55 6.48 -15.72
CA LEU A 191 6.48 7.12 -14.78
C LEU A 191 5.88 8.41 -14.19
N ALA A 192 5.30 9.27 -15.04
CA ALA A 192 4.64 10.48 -14.58
C ALA A 192 3.48 10.18 -13.61
N PHE A 193 2.66 9.18 -13.94
CA PHE A 193 1.58 8.71 -13.07
C PHE A 193 2.12 8.13 -11.74
N ALA A 194 3.18 7.33 -11.79
CA ALA A 194 3.81 6.77 -10.59
C ALA A 194 4.36 7.86 -9.65
N PHE A 195 4.96 8.91 -10.20
CA PHE A 195 5.38 10.07 -9.41
C PHE A 195 4.20 10.80 -8.78
N ALA A 196 3.09 10.97 -9.50
CA ALA A 196 1.88 11.58 -8.95
C ALA A 196 1.22 10.70 -7.86
N ALA A 197 1.26 9.38 -8.00
CA ALA A 197 0.68 8.44 -7.05
C ALA A 197 1.57 8.15 -5.83
N LYS A 198 2.84 8.59 -5.85
CA LYS A 198 3.87 8.26 -4.85
C LYS A 198 3.40 8.50 -3.41
N ASP A 199 2.81 9.66 -3.13
CA ASP A 199 2.41 10.02 -1.76
C ASP A 199 1.22 9.17 -1.27
N THR A 200 0.27 8.86 -2.15
CA THR A 200 -0.85 7.97 -1.83
C THR A 200 -0.34 6.59 -1.47
N ILE A 201 0.56 6.03 -2.29
CA ILE A 201 1.17 4.72 -2.05
C ILE A 201 1.99 4.73 -0.76
N SER A 202 2.80 5.77 -0.53
CA SER A 202 3.61 5.91 0.68
C SER A 202 2.76 5.93 1.96
N ASN A 203 1.59 6.57 1.93
CA ASN A 203 0.69 6.58 3.09
C ASN A 203 0.02 5.23 3.35
N ILE A 204 -0.35 4.48 2.30
CA ILE A 204 -0.92 3.14 2.45
C ILE A 204 0.11 2.19 3.05
N PHE A 205 1.32 2.14 2.49
CA PHE A 205 2.40 1.34 3.08
C PHE A 205 2.76 1.81 4.49
N GLY A 206 2.73 3.12 4.73
CA GLY A 206 2.89 3.66 6.07
C GLY A 206 1.87 3.13 7.07
N ALA A 207 0.59 3.05 6.68
CA ALA A 207 -0.47 2.49 7.52
C ALA A 207 -0.21 1.01 7.84
N ILE A 208 0.16 0.22 6.82
CA ILE A 208 0.48 -1.20 6.97
C ILE A 208 1.66 -1.39 7.94
N THR A 209 2.74 -0.62 7.78
CA THR A 209 3.89 -0.68 8.67
C THR A 209 3.52 -0.31 10.11
N LEU A 210 2.73 0.75 10.32
CA LEU A 210 2.26 1.13 11.66
C LEU A 210 1.44 0.02 12.33
N LEU A 211 0.61 -0.70 11.56
CA LEU A 211 -0.20 -1.82 12.06
C LEU A 211 0.61 -3.06 12.40
N LEU A 212 1.65 -3.35 11.61
CA LEU A 212 2.52 -4.52 11.79
C LEU A 212 3.53 -4.30 12.93
N ASP A 213 4.25 -3.19 12.90
CA ASP A 213 5.34 -2.93 13.85
C ASP A 213 4.82 -2.38 15.19
N ARG A 214 3.63 -1.79 15.19
CA ARG A 214 2.96 -1.20 16.37
C ARG A 214 3.90 -0.38 17.27
N PRO A 215 4.59 0.64 16.71
CA PRO A 215 5.45 1.53 17.51
C PRO A 215 4.65 2.21 18.63
N PHE A 216 3.36 2.45 18.39
CA PHE A 216 2.38 2.96 19.35
C PHE A 216 1.01 2.33 19.12
N SER A 217 0.14 2.47 20.11
CA SER A 217 -1.26 2.04 20.10
C SER A 217 -2.19 3.26 20.22
N ILE A 218 -3.47 3.07 19.89
CA ILE A 218 -4.52 4.06 20.21
C ILE A 218 -4.54 4.26 21.74
N GLY A 219 -4.54 5.52 22.17
CA GLY A 219 -4.43 5.94 23.57
C GLY A 219 -3.01 6.25 24.04
N ASP A 220 -1.96 5.90 23.27
CA ASP A 220 -0.59 6.28 23.61
C ASP A 220 -0.37 7.78 23.39
N TRP A 221 0.26 8.44 24.36
CA TRP A 221 0.79 9.80 24.18
C TRP A 221 2.12 9.70 23.43
N ILE A 222 2.22 10.32 22.26
CA ILE A 222 3.42 10.27 21.41
C ILE A 222 3.90 11.65 21.02
N LYS A 223 5.20 11.76 20.73
CA LYS A 223 5.80 12.92 20.09
C LYS A 223 6.54 12.50 18.82
N VAL A 224 6.23 13.18 17.73
CA VAL A 224 6.80 12.92 16.41
C VAL A 224 7.17 14.24 15.74
N GLY A 225 8.47 14.54 15.69
CA GLY A 225 8.97 15.85 15.26
C GLY A 225 8.41 16.99 16.14
N GLY A 226 7.67 17.91 15.52
CA GLY A 226 7.01 19.03 16.21
C GLY A 226 5.56 18.75 16.65
N ALA A 227 5.03 17.57 16.39
CA ALA A 227 3.68 17.19 16.79
C ALA A 227 3.71 16.34 18.06
N GLU A 228 2.85 16.63 19.03
CA GLU A 228 2.73 15.90 20.29
C GLU A 228 1.26 15.78 20.68
N GLY A 229 0.84 14.58 21.09
CA GLY A 229 -0.53 14.31 21.53
C GLY A 229 -0.85 12.83 21.70
N GLU A 230 -2.07 12.56 22.13
CA GLU A 230 -2.64 11.22 22.28
C GLU A 230 -3.10 10.67 20.93
N VAL A 231 -2.76 9.43 20.61
CA VAL A 231 -3.23 8.77 19.38
C VAL A 231 -4.72 8.43 19.52
N ILE A 232 -5.58 9.12 18.76
CA ILE A 232 -7.03 8.84 18.79
C ILE A 232 -7.47 7.84 17.72
N GLY A 233 -6.68 7.66 16.66
CA GLY A 233 -6.99 6.69 15.62
C GLY A 233 -5.95 6.62 14.50
N ILE A 234 -5.81 5.43 13.91
CA ILE A 234 -4.95 5.16 12.76
C ILE A 234 -5.87 4.83 11.59
N GLY A 235 -5.99 5.74 10.64
CA GLY A 235 -6.74 5.55 9.40
C GLY A 235 -5.85 5.02 8.27
N MET A 236 -6.45 4.81 7.10
CA MET A 236 -5.77 4.28 5.91
C MET A 236 -4.65 5.19 5.37
N ARG A 237 -4.83 6.53 5.47
CA ARG A 237 -3.85 7.50 4.96
C ARG A 237 -3.19 8.32 6.07
N ASN A 238 -3.88 8.48 7.18
CA ASN A 238 -3.52 9.42 8.23
C ASN A 238 -3.71 8.81 9.62
N THR A 239 -2.91 9.29 10.55
CA THR A 239 -3.07 9.05 11.99
C THR A 239 -3.50 10.36 12.63
N LEU A 240 -4.43 10.27 13.55
CA LEU A 240 -4.99 11.40 14.26
C LEU A 240 -4.41 11.46 15.67
N LEU A 241 -3.92 12.62 16.07
CA LEU A 241 -3.45 12.92 17.42
C LEU A 241 -4.33 14.00 18.07
N ARG A 242 -4.67 13.84 19.34
CA ARG A 242 -5.31 14.87 20.16
C ARG A 242 -4.25 15.55 21.03
N THR A 243 -4.06 16.84 20.82
CA THR A 243 -3.09 17.66 21.55
C THR A 243 -3.53 17.93 22.99
N SER A 244 -2.63 18.47 23.81
CA SER A 244 -2.95 18.93 25.17
C SER A 244 -3.96 20.08 25.23
N ALA A 245 -4.14 20.80 24.12
CA ALA A 245 -5.17 21.84 23.95
C ALA A 245 -6.49 21.28 23.37
N ASP A 246 -6.65 19.95 23.34
CA ASP A 246 -7.81 19.23 22.79
C ASP A 246 -8.07 19.47 21.28
N THR A 247 -7.08 19.98 20.55
CA THR A 247 -7.14 20.07 19.08
C THR A 247 -6.70 18.77 18.42
N VAL A 248 -7.23 18.48 17.21
CA VAL A 248 -6.89 17.27 16.44
C VAL A 248 -5.84 17.59 15.37
N LEU A 249 -4.66 16.95 15.48
CA LEU A 249 -3.61 16.97 14.46
C LEU A 249 -3.75 15.75 13.56
N THR A 250 -3.75 15.98 12.25
CA THR A 250 -3.79 14.91 11.24
C THR A 250 -2.42 14.75 10.62
N LEU A 251 -1.81 13.58 10.78
CA LEU A 251 -0.47 13.29 10.27
C LEU A 251 -0.53 12.21 9.18
N PRO A 252 0.08 12.42 8.00
CA PRO A 252 0.17 11.38 6.97
C PRO A 252 0.98 10.19 7.47
N ASN A 253 0.46 8.97 7.30
CA ASN A 253 1.10 7.74 7.78
C ASN A 253 2.50 7.55 7.17
N GLY A 254 2.67 7.90 5.89
CA GLY A 254 3.96 7.82 5.21
C GLY A 254 5.00 8.74 5.83
N SER A 255 4.59 9.90 6.38
CA SER A 255 5.51 10.77 7.11
C SER A 255 5.86 10.25 8.50
N LEU A 256 4.94 9.51 9.16
CA LEU A 256 5.15 9.02 10.52
C LEU A 256 6.20 7.92 10.56
N VAL A 257 6.13 6.97 9.63
CA VAL A 257 7.08 5.85 9.55
C VAL A 257 8.52 6.31 9.27
N ASN A 258 8.68 7.48 8.66
CA ASN A 258 9.98 8.05 8.32
C ASN A 258 10.54 9.00 9.40
N LYS A 259 9.90 9.13 10.56
CA LYS A 259 10.31 10.04 11.64
C LYS A 259 10.56 9.27 12.94
N ASP A 260 11.42 9.81 13.78
CA ASP A 260 11.60 9.30 15.14
C ASP A 260 10.33 9.51 15.95
N ILE A 261 9.88 8.44 16.60
CA ILE A 261 8.66 8.42 17.42
C ILE A 261 9.05 8.19 18.87
N GLU A 262 8.80 9.18 19.70
CA GLU A 262 8.93 9.05 21.15
C GLU A 262 7.55 8.66 21.71
N ASN A 263 7.42 7.40 22.15
CA ASN A 263 6.19 6.89 22.75
C ASN A 263 6.25 6.99 24.27
N PHE A 264 5.49 7.93 24.83
CA PHE A 264 5.43 8.16 26.25
C PHE A 264 4.48 7.20 27.00
N GLY A 265 3.55 6.55 26.28
CA GLY A 265 2.70 5.49 26.82
C GLY A 265 3.49 4.23 27.21
N LYS A 266 4.62 3.97 26.54
CA LYS A 266 5.53 2.85 26.84
C LYS A 266 6.61 3.17 27.90
N ARG A 267 6.53 4.30 28.61
CA ARG A 267 7.48 4.65 29.68
C ARG A 267 7.41 3.64 30.83
N ARG A 268 8.57 3.18 31.29
CA ARG A 268 8.69 2.32 32.49
C ARG A 268 8.75 3.09 33.81
N TRP A 269 9.21 4.33 33.76
CA TRP A 269 9.38 5.23 34.90
C TRP A 269 9.41 6.66 34.38
N ARG A 270 9.06 7.61 35.24
CA ARG A 270 9.20 9.04 34.93
C ARG A 270 10.47 9.56 35.58
N ARG A 271 11.30 10.26 34.78
CA ARG A 271 12.57 10.82 35.25
C ARG A 271 12.38 12.32 35.50
N TYR A 272 12.83 12.77 36.67
CA TYR A 272 12.87 14.19 37.02
C TYR A 272 14.30 14.59 37.42
N GLN A 273 14.75 15.74 36.93
CA GLN A 273 16.14 16.21 37.11
C GLN A 273 16.17 17.69 37.48
N PRO A 274 15.77 18.05 38.71
CA PRO A 274 15.87 19.43 39.15
C PRO A 274 17.35 19.79 39.38
N LEU A 275 17.72 21.02 39.02
CA LEU A 275 19.00 21.62 39.34
C LEU A 275 18.78 22.64 40.45
N LEU A 276 19.34 22.38 41.62
CA LEU A 276 19.23 23.26 42.78
C LEU A 276 20.44 24.19 42.81
N SER A 277 20.22 25.49 42.68
CA SER A 277 21.28 26.51 42.78
C SER A 277 21.28 27.11 44.18
N LEU A 278 22.40 27.02 44.88
CA LEU A 278 22.60 27.51 46.25
C LEU A 278 23.57 28.69 46.27
N ASP A 279 23.56 29.51 47.32
CA ASP A 279 24.50 30.63 47.45
C ASP A 279 25.96 30.13 47.60
N LEU A 280 26.91 30.78 46.92
CA LEU A 280 28.35 30.54 47.01
C LEU A 280 28.93 30.65 48.43
N ALA A 281 28.26 31.35 49.33
CA ALA A 281 28.62 31.47 50.73
C ALA A 281 28.37 30.17 51.52
N THR A 282 27.63 29.19 50.96
CA THR A 282 27.37 27.91 51.61
C THR A 282 28.68 27.14 51.80
N GLY A 283 29.04 26.91 53.07
CA GLY A 283 30.25 26.16 53.42
C GLY A 283 30.20 24.70 52.95
N PRO A 284 31.37 24.07 52.68
CA PRO A 284 31.44 22.72 52.11
C PRO A 284 30.79 21.65 53.01
N GLU A 285 30.92 21.77 54.34
CA GLU A 285 30.29 20.82 55.27
C GLU A 285 28.76 20.89 55.25
N VAL A 286 28.20 22.11 55.13
CA VAL A 286 26.76 22.32 55.06
C VAL A 286 26.23 21.84 53.72
N LEU A 287 26.97 22.09 52.64
CA LEU A 287 26.65 21.61 51.30
C LEU A 287 26.62 20.08 51.22
N GLU A 288 27.58 19.41 51.85
CA GLU A 288 27.60 17.94 51.92
C GLU A 288 26.39 17.40 52.71
N LYS A 289 26.08 17.99 53.87
CA LYS A 289 24.90 17.64 54.66
C LYS A 289 23.61 17.83 53.88
N PHE A 290 23.50 18.95 53.15
CA PHE A 290 22.35 19.22 52.28
C PHE A 290 22.21 18.16 51.20
N CYS A 291 23.28 17.84 50.46
CA CYS A 291 23.23 16.80 49.42
C CYS A 291 22.80 15.44 49.99
N ARG A 292 23.35 15.02 51.14
CA ARG A 292 22.96 13.76 51.80
C ARG A 292 21.50 13.78 52.26
N GLY A 293 21.03 14.89 52.84
CA GLY A 293 19.63 15.00 53.27
C GLY A 293 18.66 14.98 52.08
N VAL A 294 18.99 15.63 50.96
CA VAL A 294 18.18 15.54 49.73
C VAL A 294 18.17 14.12 49.18
N GLU A 295 19.32 13.42 49.20
CA GLU A 295 19.41 12.02 48.79
C GLU A 295 18.55 11.11 49.68
N GLU A 296 18.51 11.34 50.99
CA GLU A 296 17.64 10.63 51.93
C GLU A 296 16.15 10.92 51.68
N ILE A 297 15.77 12.18 51.41
CA ILE A 297 14.40 12.54 51.00
C ILE A 297 14.01 11.79 49.73
N ILE A 298 14.90 11.74 48.74
CA ILE A 298 14.66 11.02 47.48
C ILE A 298 14.43 9.53 47.76
N PHE A 299 15.27 8.88 48.56
CA PHE A 299 15.15 7.45 48.85
C PHE A 299 13.93 7.10 49.70
N ASN A 300 13.53 7.98 50.62
CA ASN A 300 12.36 7.78 51.46
C ASN A 300 11.03 8.13 50.76
N HIS A 301 11.08 8.77 49.58
CA HIS A 301 9.87 9.14 48.87
C HIS A 301 9.12 7.89 48.35
N PRO A 302 7.81 7.70 48.67
CA PRO A 302 7.09 6.44 48.44
C PRO A 302 7.04 5.95 46.98
N LYS A 303 7.17 6.87 46.02
CA LYS A 303 7.11 6.58 44.58
C LYS A 303 8.47 6.41 43.94
N THR A 304 9.56 6.58 44.68
CA THR A 304 10.91 6.49 44.11
C THR A 304 11.19 5.06 43.65
N THR A 305 11.78 4.96 42.47
CA THR A 305 12.31 3.71 41.92
C THR A 305 13.77 3.93 41.52
N LYS A 306 14.48 2.84 41.22
CA LYS A 306 15.91 2.86 40.85
C LYS A 306 16.78 3.70 41.80
N GLU A 307 16.72 3.43 43.09
CA GLU A 307 17.48 4.13 44.13
C GLU A 307 18.98 4.24 43.78
N SER A 308 19.60 3.18 43.26
CA SER A 308 21.02 3.18 42.86
C SER A 308 21.39 4.20 41.77
N SER A 309 20.40 4.67 41.01
CA SER A 309 20.56 5.68 39.95
C SER A 309 19.92 7.02 40.32
N SER A 310 19.27 7.12 41.47
CA SER A 310 18.71 8.35 42.00
C SER A 310 19.73 8.99 42.95
N TYR A 311 19.95 10.29 42.83
CA TYR A 311 21.02 10.97 43.57
C TYR A 311 20.77 12.47 43.72
N ALA A 312 21.47 13.07 44.67
CA ALA A 312 21.66 14.52 44.78
C ALA A 312 23.14 14.78 45.04
N LYS A 313 23.85 15.36 44.07
CA LYS A 313 25.30 15.58 44.13
C LYS A 313 25.64 16.98 43.63
N VAL A 314 26.71 17.56 44.18
CA VAL A 314 27.29 18.79 43.64
C VAL A 314 27.78 18.51 42.23
N SER A 315 27.23 19.23 41.27
CA SER A 315 27.50 19.07 39.84
C SER A 315 28.49 20.11 39.31
N ALA A 316 28.40 21.35 39.81
CA ALA A 316 29.30 22.42 39.46
C ALA A 316 29.40 23.48 40.56
N ILE A 317 30.52 24.20 40.58
CA ILE A 317 30.65 25.50 41.25
C ILE A 317 30.60 26.53 40.13
N ALA A 318 29.43 27.15 39.94
CA ALA A 318 29.20 28.13 38.89
C ALA A 318 29.77 29.50 39.29
N LYS A 319 29.64 30.49 38.40
CA LYS A 319 30.16 31.85 38.63
C LYS A 319 29.50 32.54 39.82
N ASP A 320 28.24 32.22 40.08
CA ASP A 320 27.35 32.91 41.01
C ASP A 320 26.59 31.97 41.96
N SER A 321 26.65 30.64 41.75
CA SER A 321 25.96 29.66 42.57
C SER A 321 26.75 28.34 42.73
N LEU A 322 26.38 27.56 43.74
CA LEU A 322 26.75 26.16 43.88
C LEU A 322 25.60 25.31 43.30
N GLU A 323 25.87 24.49 42.29
CA GLU A 323 24.85 23.73 41.58
C GLU A 323 24.80 22.28 42.07
N VAL A 324 23.69 21.89 42.70
CA VAL A 324 23.39 20.51 43.09
C VAL A 324 22.45 19.90 42.06
N SER A 325 22.94 18.91 41.32
CA SER A 325 22.14 18.16 40.35
C SER A 325 21.47 16.99 41.04
N CYS A 326 20.15 16.93 40.89
CA CYS A 326 19.35 15.82 41.36
C CYS A 326 18.92 14.95 40.17
N ASN A 327 18.84 13.65 40.40
CA ASN A 327 18.24 12.71 39.48
C ASN A 327 17.29 11.80 40.24
N VAL A 328 16.04 11.72 39.79
CA VAL A 328 14.99 10.93 40.41
C VAL A 328 14.24 10.14 39.35
N TYR A 329 13.94 8.89 39.67
CA TYR A 329 13.00 8.08 38.91
C TYR A 329 11.79 7.77 39.78
N TRP A 330 10.59 7.97 39.23
CA TRP A 330 9.34 7.63 39.90
C TRP A 330 8.56 6.57 39.14
N ASP A 331 7.92 5.68 39.89
CA ASP A 331 6.89 4.78 39.40
C ASP A 331 5.51 5.41 39.63
N VAL A 332 5.08 6.22 38.66
CA VAL A 332 3.81 6.96 38.70
C VAL A 332 3.05 6.75 37.40
N SER A 333 1.74 6.55 37.54
CA SER A 333 0.84 6.15 36.47
C SER A 333 0.43 7.32 35.57
N GLY A 334 0.30 8.52 36.15
CA GLY A 334 -0.30 9.68 35.48
C GLY A 334 0.50 10.97 35.59
N SER A 335 0.09 11.97 34.79
CA SER A 335 0.70 13.31 34.86
C SER A 335 0.38 14.06 36.15
N MET A 336 -0.79 13.82 36.76
CA MET A 336 -1.15 14.49 38.01
C MET A 336 -0.30 13.96 39.17
N GLU A 337 -0.23 12.64 39.32
CA GLU A 337 0.59 11.96 40.32
C GLU A 337 2.08 12.34 40.20
N GLU A 338 2.58 12.52 38.97
CA GLU A 338 3.92 13.07 38.75
C GLU A 338 4.07 14.50 39.28
N LYS A 339 3.10 15.38 39.05
CA LYS A 339 3.13 16.77 39.55
C LYS A 339 3.07 16.81 41.07
N GLU A 340 2.23 15.99 41.69
CA GLU A 340 2.13 15.86 43.14
C GLU A 340 3.45 15.34 43.75
N SER A 341 4.07 14.33 43.13
CA SER A 341 5.39 13.82 43.56
C SER A 341 6.49 14.88 43.44
N ARG A 342 6.45 15.69 42.36
CA ARG A 342 7.37 16.83 42.19
C ARG A 342 7.16 17.89 43.27
N GLU A 343 5.91 18.23 43.57
CA GLU A 343 5.55 19.20 44.60
C GLU A 343 6.04 18.74 45.97
N SER A 344 5.72 17.50 46.37
CA SER A 344 6.17 16.92 47.64
C SER A 344 7.69 16.98 47.77
N LEU A 345 8.42 16.48 46.77
CA LEU A 345 9.88 16.47 46.77
C LEU A 345 10.47 17.88 46.93
N LEU A 346 9.93 18.87 46.21
CA LEU A 346 10.43 20.25 46.26
C LEU A 346 10.14 20.93 47.61
N LEU A 347 8.99 20.65 48.22
CA LEU A 347 8.63 21.17 49.54
C LEU A 347 9.50 20.56 50.65
N ASP A 348 9.80 19.27 50.57
CA ASP A 348 10.69 18.58 51.51
C ASP A 348 12.13 19.12 51.40
N ILE A 349 12.63 19.30 50.18
CA ILE A 349 13.93 19.93 49.91
C ILE A 349 13.98 21.36 50.46
N SER A 350 12.91 22.15 50.28
CA SER A 350 12.82 23.51 50.83
C SER A 350 12.84 23.53 52.36
N SER A 351 12.18 22.56 52.99
CA SER A 351 12.16 22.43 54.46
C SER A 351 13.54 22.07 55.00
N LEU A 352 14.24 21.14 54.33
CA LEU A 352 15.63 20.78 54.66
C LEU A 352 16.58 21.97 54.49
N ALA A 353 16.43 22.75 53.42
CA ALA A 353 17.24 23.95 53.20
C ALA A 353 17.10 24.95 54.36
N LYS A 354 15.87 25.18 54.84
CA LYS A 354 15.58 26.05 55.99
C LYS A 354 16.21 25.54 57.28
N GLU A 355 16.13 24.23 57.54
CA GLU A 355 16.72 23.61 58.74
C GLU A 355 18.24 23.78 58.76
N LEU A 356 18.89 23.55 57.62
CA LEU A 356 20.34 23.67 57.46
C LEU A 356 20.81 25.11 57.26
N LYS A 357 19.91 26.09 57.22
CA LYS A 357 20.18 27.51 56.93
C LYS A 357 20.95 27.70 55.63
N VAL A 358 20.53 26.97 54.61
CA VAL A 358 21.06 27.07 53.24
C VAL A 358 20.13 27.95 52.43
N ASP A 359 20.68 29.01 51.86
CA ASP A 359 19.94 29.91 50.98
C ASP A 359 20.06 29.45 49.52
N PHE A 360 18.92 29.45 48.82
CA PHE A 360 18.92 29.28 47.38
C PHE A 360 19.52 30.53 46.71
N TYR A 361 20.13 30.33 45.55
CA TYR A 361 20.71 31.42 44.79
C TYR A 361 19.64 32.45 44.41
N GLU A 362 19.88 33.70 44.82
CA GLU A 362 19.18 34.87 44.32
C GLU A 362 20.13 35.70 43.43
N PRO A 363 19.68 36.18 42.25
CA PRO A 363 20.47 37.09 41.44
C PRO A 363 20.76 38.38 42.22
N ARG A 364 21.98 38.54 42.72
CA ARG A 364 22.36 39.76 43.46
C ARG A 364 22.33 40.95 42.50
N LEU A 365 21.42 41.90 42.72
CA LEU A 365 21.52 43.23 42.13
C LEU A 365 22.83 43.85 42.65
N ARG A 366 23.83 43.96 41.77
CA ARG A 366 25.11 44.56 42.11
C ARG A 366 24.84 46.03 42.43
N ALA A 367 24.78 46.41 43.71
CA ALA A 367 24.83 47.82 44.08
C ALA A 367 26.10 48.40 43.45
N SER A 368 25.93 49.39 42.57
CA SER A 368 27.07 50.06 41.96
C SER A 368 27.95 50.57 43.07
N ARG A 369 29.19 50.05 43.17
CA ARG A 369 30.21 50.66 44.01
C ARG A 369 30.44 52.06 43.45
N SER A 370 29.93 53.08 44.14
CA SER A 370 30.19 54.51 43.90
C SER A 370 31.64 54.84 44.17
#